data_AF-A0A2E0CP15-F1
#
_entry.id   AF-A0A2E0CP15-F1
#
_cell.length_a   1.000
_cell.length_b   1.000
_cell.length_c   1.000
_cell.angle_alpha   90.00
_cell.angle_beta   90.00
_cell.angle_gamma   90.00
#
_symmetry.space_group_name_H-M   'P 1'
#
loop_
_entity.id
_entity.type
_entity.pdbx_description
1 polymer ?
#
loop_
_entity_poly.entity_id
_entity_poly.type
_entity_poly.pdbx_seq_one_letter_code
_entity_poly.pdbx_strand_id
1 'polypeptide(L)'
;MVVSNRWILPDGVVDVLPAQAQLLEAIRGRMLKLFDSWGYDLVIPPMLEFTDSLHSAAGEDLELLTFRTVDPLSGKTMGVRPDITPQIARIDAHSLRREGPARLCYAGTVLHTRARDVLSSRTPISIGLELFGETSI
;
A
#
# COMPACT_ATOMS: atom_id res chain seq x y z
N MET A 1 40.26 -7.05 -6.58
CA MET A 1 39.24 -7.84 -7.29
C MET A 1 38.03 -7.95 -6.37
N VAL A 2 37.05 -7.05 -6.54
CA VAL A 2 35.87 -6.98 -5.67
C VAL A 2 34.94 -8.12 -6.07
N VAL A 3 34.70 -9.06 -5.17
CA VAL A 3 33.68 -10.09 -5.36
C VAL A 3 32.35 -9.35 -5.42
N SER A 4 31.78 -9.24 -6.61
CA SER A 4 30.45 -8.67 -6.80
C SER A 4 29.48 -9.58 -6.05
N ASN A 5 29.00 -9.11 -4.90
CA ASN A 5 28.04 -9.84 -4.10
C ASN A 5 26.69 -9.74 -4.81
N ARG A 6 26.37 -10.77 -5.61
CA ARG A 6 25.21 -10.81 -6.52
C ARG A 6 23.84 -10.85 -5.81
N TRP A 7 23.84 -10.89 -4.49
CA TRP A 7 22.65 -11.13 -3.65
C TRP A 7 22.52 -10.08 -2.54
N ILE A 8 22.73 -8.80 -2.88
CA ILE A 8 22.52 -7.67 -1.96
C ILE A 8 21.12 -7.10 -2.17
N LEU A 9 20.37 -6.95 -1.08
CA LEU A 9 19.14 -6.16 -1.05
C LEU A 9 19.45 -4.68 -0.75
N PRO A 10 18.62 -3.73 -1.22
CA PRO A 10 18.76 -2.33 -0.80
C PRO A 10 18.64 -2.18 0.72
N ASP A 11 19.33 -1.19 1.29
CA ASP A 11 19.23 -0.88 2.72
C ASP A 11 17.77 -0.69 3.15
N GLY A 12 17.38 -1.33 4.25
CA GLY A 12 16.02 -1.30 4.78
C GLY A 12 15.01 -2.18 4.02
N VAL A 13 15.45 -2.97 3.03
CA VAL A 13 14.64 -4.02 2.39
C VAL A 13 15.14 -5.38 2.87
N VAL A 14 14.22 -6.21 3.35
CA VAL A 14 14.55 -7.49 3.98
C VAL A 14 13.63 -8.60 3.47
N ASP A 15 14.16 -9.80 3.38
CA ASP A 15 13.34 -10.99 3.15
C ASP A 15 12.59 -11.38 4.42
N VAL A 16 11.33 -11.76 4.24
CA VAL A 16 10.55 -12.43 5.28
C VAL A 16 10.67 -13.93 5.06
N LEU A 17 11.39 -14.60 5.96
CA LEU A 17 11.67 -16.04 5.87
C LEU A 17 10.45 -16.90 6.28
N PRO A 18 10.43 -18.21 5.95
CA PRO A 18 9.22 -19.02 6.02
C PRO A 18 8.45 -18.99 7.35
N ALA A 19 9.13 -19.03 8.50
CA ALA A 19 8.45 -19.02 9.80
C ALA A 19 7.73 -17.69 10.07
N GLN A 20 8.40 -16.57 9.79
CA GLN A 20 7.82 -15.23 9.90
C GLN A 20 6.72 -15.02 8.86
N ALA A 21 6.92 -15.50 7.62
CA ALA A 21 5.95 -15.40 6.54
C ALA A 21 4.65 -16.13 6.91
N GLN A 22 4.74 -17.37 7.41
CA GLN A 22 3.58 -18.13 7.88
C GLN A 22 2.82 -17.40 8.99
N LEU A 23 3.53 -16.84 9.96
CA LEU A 23 2.91 -16.07 11.05
C LEU A 23 2.20 -14.81 10.54
N LEU A 24 2.87 -14.02 9.69
CA LEU A 24 2.31 -12.81 9.10
C LEU A 24 1.07 -13.12 8.26
N GLU A 25 1.14 -14.18 7.44
CA GLU A 25 0.04 -14.60 6.61
C GLU A 25 -1.18 -15.03 7.44
N ALA A 26 -0.95 -15.78 8.53
CA ALA A 26 -2.01 -16.18 9.47
C ALA A 26 -2.65 -14.98 10.19
N ILE A 27 -1.85 -13.98 10.58
CA ILE A 27 -2.36 -12.74 11.19
C ILE A 27 -3.22 -11.97 10.18
N ARG A 28 -2.71 -11.73 8.98
CA ARG A 28 -3.44 -11.05 7.90
C ARG A 28 -4.75 -11.76 7.58
N GLY A 29 -4.75 -13.09 7.46
CA GLY A 29 -5.96 -13.86 7.22
C GLY A 29 -7.00 -13.72 8.34
N ARG A 30 -6.59 -13.68 9.61
CA ARG A 30 -7.50 -13.44 10.74
C ARG A 30 -8.08 -12.03 10.73
N MET A 31 -7.26 -11.02 10.44
CA MET A 31 -7.72 -9.63 10.36
C MET A 31 -8.72 -9.42 9.23
N LEU A 32 -8.44 -9.94 8.03
CA LEU A 32 -9.37 -9.84 6.90
C LEU A 32 -10.70 -10.54 7.17
N LYS A 33 -10.69 -11.72 7.83
CA LYS A 33 -11.93 -12.39 8.27
C LYS A 33 -12.71 -11.57 9.30
N LEU A 34 -12.02 -10.88 10.21
CA LEU A 34 -12.66 -9.98 11.17
C LEU A 34 -13.33 -8.80 10.45
N PHE A 35 -12.64 -8.20 9.48
CA PHE A 35 -13.16 -7.08 8.70
C PHE A 35 -14.38 -7.47 7.87
N ASP A 36 -14.33 -8.64 7.24
CA ASP A 36 -15.46 -9.23 6.51
C ASP A 36 -16.69 -9.41 7.44
N SER A 37 -16.47 -9.89 8.68
CA SER A 37 -17.55 -10.01 9.68
C SER A 37 -18.17 -8.66 10.09
N TRP A 38 -17.49 -7.54 9.85
CA TRP A 38 -17.99 -6.18 10.06
C TRP A 38 -18.57 -5.54 8.79
N GLY A 39 -18.67 -6.31 7.70
CA GLY A 39 -19.22 -5.88 6.42
C GLY A 39 -18.27 -5.02 5.59
N TYR A 40 -16.95 -5.18 5.75
CA TYR A 40 -15.97 -4.52 4.89
C TYR A 40 -15.63 -5.36 3.66
N ASP A 41 -15.79 -4.76 2.48
CA ASP A 41 -15.43 -5.39 1.21
C ASP A 41 -13.92 -5.31 0.99
N LEU A 42 -13.29 -6.45 0.66
CA LEU A 42 -11.87 -6.50 0.33
C LEU A 42 -11.60 -5.87 -1.05
N VAL A 43 -10.64 -4.95 -1.10
CA VAL A 43 -10.13 -4.35 -2.32
C VAL A 43 -8.63 -4.58 -2.44
N ILE A 44 -8.17 -4.89 -3.65
CA ILE A 44 -6.76 -5.09 -3.97
C ILE A 44 -6.35 -4.04 -5.02
N PRO A 45 -5.85 -2.86 -4.60
CA PRO A 45 -5.39 -1.84 -5.54
C PRO A 45 -4.04 -2.21 -6.18
N PRO A 46 -3.68 -1.60 -7.32
CA PRO A 46 -2.39 -1.82 -7.97
C PRO A 46 -1.23 -1.34 -7.08
N MET A 47 -0.02 -1.90 -7.28
CA MET A 47 1.18 -1.44 -6.56
C MET A 47 1.70 -0.08 -7.04
N LEU A 48 1.32 0.32 -8.26
CA LEU A 48 1.80 1.50 -8.95
C LEU A 48 0.63 2.26 -9.59
N GLU A 49 0.71 3.59 -9.57
CA GLU A 49 -0.23 4.50 -10.23
C GLU A 49 0.53 5.68 -10.85
N PHE A 50 -0.08 6.40 -11.78
CA PHE A 50 0.46 7.68 -12.21
C PHE A 50 0.52 8.64 -11.01
N THR A 51 1.61 9.41 -10.90
CA THR A 51 1.84 10.29 -9.74
C THR A 51 0.71 11.30 -9.54
N ASP A 52 0.08 11.75 -10.62
CA ASP A 52 -1.05 12.69 -10.58
C ASP A 52 -2.27 12.08 -9.88
N SER A 53 -2.47 10.77 -10.00
CA SER A 53 -3.53 10.00 -9.35
C SER A 53 -3.16 9.63 -7.91
N LEU A 54 -1.91 9.23 -7.69
CA LEU A 54 -1.44 8.78 -6.38
C LEU A 54 -1.40 9.91 -5.36
N HIS A 55 -1.12 11.14 -5.79
CA HIS A 55 -1.00 12.30 -4.91
C HIS A 55 -2.26 13.15 -4.81
N SER A 56 -3.31 12.90 -5.61
CA SER A 56 -4.51 13.75 -5.61
C SER A 56 -5.26 13.76 -4.28
N ALA A 57 -5.02 12.77 -3.41
CA ALA A 57 -5.60 12.67 -2.08
C ALA A 57 -4.54 12.52 -0.97
N ALA A 58 -3.26 12.75 -1.28
CA ALA A 58 -2.15 12.54 -0.35
C ALA A 58 -1.50 13.85 0.11
N GLY A 59 -0.99 13.88 1.34
CA GLY A 59 -0.17 15.00 1.84
C GLY A 59 1.26 14.98 1.29
N GLU A 60 1.97 16.12 1.39
CA GLU A 60 3.37 16.29 0.92
C GLU A 60 4.33 15.24 1.50
N ASP A 61 4.08 14.76 2.73
CA ASP A 61 4.88 13.70 3.36
C ASP A 61 4.88 12.40 2.55
N LEU A 62 3.76 12.09 1.89
CA LEU A 62 3.62 10.89 1.10
C LEU A 62 4.40 10.97 -0.21
N GLU A 63 4.47 12.16 -0.80
CA GLU A 63 5.26 12.42 -1.98
C GLU A 63 6.75 12.15 -1.73
N LEU A 64 7.26 12.55 -0.56
CA LEU A 64 8.65 12.29 -0.16
C LEU A 64 8.96 10.80 0.04
N LEU A 65 7.95 10.00 0.41
CA LEU A 65 8.08 8.55 0.61
C LEU A 65 7.89 7.75 -0.68
N THR A 66 7.45 8.36 -1.78
CA THR A 66 7.10 7.69 -3.03
C THR A 66 8.32 7.43 -3.91
N PHE A 67 8.57 6.17 -4.25
CA PHE A 67 9.49 5.86 -5.35
C PHE A 67 8.85 6.19 -6.69
N ARG A 68 9.58 6.90 -7.55
CA ARG A 68 9.11 7.24 -8.90
C ARG A 68 9.84 6.43 -9.96
N THR A 69 9.11 6.11 -11.01
CA THR A 69 9.63 5.51 -12.23
C THR A 69 8.90 6.11 -13.43
N VAL A 70 9.39 5.85 -14.64
CA VAL A 70 8.73 6.26 -15.88
C VAL A 70 8.08 5.04 -16.50
N ASP A 71 6.82 5.18 -16.92
CA ASP A 71 6.14 4.18 -17.73
C ASP A 71 6.78 4.13 -19.12
N PRO A 72 7.43 3.02 -19.52
CA PRO A 72 8.06 2.93 -20.85
C PRO A 72 7.06 3.04 -22.00
N LEU A 73 5.77 2.75 -21.77
CA LEU A 73 4.75 2.77 -22.82
C LEU A 73 4.22 4.19 -23.04
N SER A 74 3.80 4.88 -21.99
CA SER A 74 3.21 6.21 -22.10
C SER A 74 4.19 7.38 -21.90
N GLY A 75 5.37 7.12 -21.35
CA GLY A 75 6.34 8.14 -20.93
C GLY A 75 5.93 8.92 -19.67
N LYS A 76 4.81 8.58 -19.04
CA LYS A 76 4.33 9.27 -17.84
C LYS A 76 5.05 8.81 -16.58
N THR A 77 5.14 9.68 -15.59
CA THR A 77 5.68 9.35 -14.27
C THR A 77 4.69 8.51 -13.47
N MET A 78 5.18 7.41 -12.91
CA MET A 78 4.44 6.55 -12.00
C MET A 78 5.11 6.55 -10.62
N GLY A 79 4.29 6.39 -9.58
CA GLY A 79 4.73 6.17 -8.20
C GLY A 79 4.43 4.74 -7.77
N VAL A 80 5.36 4.12 -7.03
CA VAL A 80 5.07 2.91 -6.25
C VAL A 80 4.43 3.36 -4.94
N ARG A 81 3.30 2.76 -4.58
CA ARG A 81 2.49 3.17 -3.44
C ARG A 81 3.30 3.18 -2.11
N PRO A 82 3.39 4.33 -1.43
CA PRO A 82 3.90 4.42 -0.06
C PRO A 82 2.82 4.25 1.02
N ASP A 83 1.55 4.31 0.61
CA ASP A 83 0.34 4.10 1.40
C ASP A 83 -0.77 3.61 0.45
N ILE A 84 -1.75 2.88 0.97
CA ILE A 84 -2.86 2.31 0.20
C ILE A 84 -4.12 3.19 0.30
N THR A 85 -4.30 3.96 1.38
CA THR A 85 -5.49 4.78 1.66
C THR A 85 -5.88 5.72 0.49
N PRO A 86 -4.96 6.47 -0.15
CA PRO A 86 -5.32 7.32 -1.29
C PRO A 86 -5.90 6.53 -2.47
N GLN A 87 -5.42 5.30 -2.70
CA GLN A 87 -5.92 4.44 -3.76
C GLN A 87 -7.35 3.96 -3.45
N ILE A 88 -7.62 3.66 -2.19
CA ILE A 88 -8.95 3.23 -1.74
C ILE A 88 -9.96 4.37 -1.87
N ALA A 89 -9.59 5.60 -1.46
CA ALA A 89 -10.41 6.78 -1.66
C ALA A 89 -10.71 7.03 -3.13
N ARG A 90 -9.71 6.89 -4.02
CA ARG A 90 -9.90 6.97 -5.48
C ARG A 90 -10.84 5.88 -6.00
N ILE A 91 -10.73 4.66 -5.50
CA ILE A 91 -11.58 3.54 -5.90
C ILE A 91 -13.04 3.81 -5.52
N ASP A 92 -13.29 4.28 -4.30
CA ASP A 92 -14.62 4.70 -3.84
C ASP A 92 -15.19 5.80 -4.75
N ALA A 93 -14.46 6.91 -4.87
CA ALA A 93 -14.90 8.11 -5.59
C ALA A 93 -15.09 7.89 -7.10
N HIS A 94 -14.27 7.06 -7.75
CA HIS A 94 -14.26 6.97 -9.22
C HIS A 94 -14.67 5.62 -9.78
N SER A 95 -14.33 4.51 -9.11
CA SER A 95 -14.50 3.15 -9.67
C SER A 95 -15.79 2.49 -9.19
N LEU A 96 -16.09 2.57 -7.89
CA LEU A 96 -17.29 1.98 -7.30
C LEU A 96 -18.49 2.91 -7.36
N ARG A 97 -18.32 4.21 -7.06
CA ARG A 97 -19.37 5.24 -7.09
C ARG A 97 -20.65 4.82 -6.37
N ARG A 98 -20.50 4.23 -5.18
CA ARG A 98 -21.63 3.76 -4.38
C ARG A 98 -22.39 4.95 -3.79
N GLU A 99 -23.71 4.80 -3.66
CA GLU A 99 -24.53 5.70 -2.87
C GLU A 99 -24.55 5.21 -1.42
N GLY A 100 -24.32 6.12 -0.46
CA GLY A 100 -24.29 5.81 0.97
C GLY A 100 -22.94 5.31 1.50
N PRO A 101 -22.89 4.78 2.74
CA PRO A 101 -21.64 4.40 3.37
C PRO A 101 -20.89 3.28 2.64
N ALA A 102 -19.60 3.46 2.40
CA ALA A 102 -18.72 2.46 1.81
C ALA A 102 -17.70 1.96 2.84
N ARG A 103 -17.69 0.65 3.08
CA ARG A 103 -16.75 -0.04 3.98
C ARG A 103 -15.77 -0.86 3.15
N LEU A 104 -14.54 -0.38 3.01
CA LEU A 104 -13.51 -1.03 2.21
C LEU A 104 -12.33 -1.44 3.08
N CYS A 105 -11.81 -2.65 2.90
CA CYS A 105 -10.60 -3.12 3.55
C CYS A 105 -9.53 -3.52 2.55
N TYR A 106 -8.28 -3.52 2.99
CA TYR A 106 -7.14 -3.92 2.18
C TYR A 106 -6.05 -4.56 3.03
N ALA A 107 -5.20 -5.35 2.39
CA ALA A 107 -3.94 -5.79 2.94
C ALA A 107 -2.90 -5.90 1.82
N GLY A 108 -1.73 -5.30 2.01
CA GLY A 108 -0.67 -5.36 1.00
C GLY A 108 0.60 -4.62 1.41
N THR A 109 1.68 -4.92 0.71
CA THR A 109 2.97 -4.25 0.91
C THR A 109 2.96 -2.85 0.29
N VAL A 110 3.59 -1.90 0.98
CA VAL A 110 3.92 -0.56 0.49
C VAL A 110 5.44 -0.40 0.39
N LEU A 111 5.92 0.60 -0.36
CA LEU A 111 7.35 0.85 -0.53
C LEU A 111 7.68 2.30 -0.17
N HIS A 112 8.70 2.50 0.68
CA HIS A 112 9.15 3.81 1.11
C HIS A 112 10.57 4.12 0.64
N THR A 113 10.77 5.30 0.07
CA THR A 113 12.10 5.82 -0.32
C THR A 113 13.07 5.89 0.86
N ARG A 114 12.56 6.03 2.09
CA ARG A 114 13.31 6.03 3.35
C ARG A 114 12.49 5.34 4.44
N ALA A 115 13.15 4.71 5.41
CA ALA A 115 12.47 4.12 6.55
C ALA A 115 11.76 5.21 7.36
N ARG A 116 10.55 4.93 7.88
CA ARG A 116 9.79 5.89 8.70
C ARG A 116 10.41 6.09 10.08
N ASP A 117 11.08 5.07 10.61
CA ASP A 117 11.93 5.13 11.80
C ASP A 117 13.17 4.23 11.63
N VAL A 118 14.10 4.26 12.59
CA VAL A 118 15.40 3.57 12.52
C VAL A 118 15.28 2.05 12.41
N LEU A 119 14.17 1.47 12.85
CA LEU A 119 13.95 0.02 12.88
C LEU A 119 12.94 -0.44 11.83
N SER A 120 12.36 0.49 11.08
CA SER A 120 11.33 0.22 10.08
C SER A 120 11.89 -0.38 8.80
N SER A 121 11.22 -1.42 8.32
CA SER A 121 11.37 -1.84 6.92
C SER A 121 10.87 -0.72 5.99
N ARG A 122 11.53 -0.57 4.84
CA ARG A 122 11.06 0.23 3.71
C ARG A 122 10.00 -0.49 2.88
N THR A 123 9.71 -1.74 3.19
CA THR A 123 8.68 -2.56 2.55
C THR A 123 7.66 -3.12 3.56
N PRO A 124 7.03 -2.27 4.41
CA PRO A 124 6.11 -2.78 5.41
C PRO A 124 4.82 -3.33 4.77
N ILE A 125 4.22 -4.31 5.43
CA ILE A 125 2.87 -4.79 5.10
C ILE A 125 1.87 -3.87 5.79
N SER A 126 1.02 -3.22 5.02
CA SER A 126 -0.10 -2.42 5.50
C SER A 126 -1.39 -3.23 5.46
N ILE A 127 -2.23 -3.06 6.46
CA ILE A 127 -3.58 -3.62 6.54
C ILE A 127 -4.48 -2.56 7.15
N GLY A 128 -5.58 -2.25 6.47
CA GLY A 128 -6.38 -1.09 6.83
C GLY A 128 -7.85 -1.23 6.45
N LEU A 129 -8.63 -0.32 7.02
CA LEU A 129 -10.06 -0.16 6.85
C LEU A 129 -10.33 1.30 6.49
N GLU A 130 -11.14 1.53 5.47
CA GLU A 130 -11.61 2.86 5.10
C GLU A 130 -13.14 2.86 5.12
N LEU A 131 -13.71 3.85 5.80
CA LEU A 131 -15.15 4.10 5.86
C LEU A 131 -15.44 5.46 5.24
N PHE A 132 -16.17 5.48 4.13
CA PHE A 132 -16.58 6.70 3.44
C PHE A 132 -18.09 6.88 3.52
N GLY A 133 -18.55 8.13 3.33
CA GLY A 133 -19.97 8.43 3.17
C GLY A 133 -20.84 8.22 4.42
N GLU A 134 -20.23 8.00 5.60
CA GLU A 134 -20.94 7.89 6.87
C GLU A 134 -21.02 9.28 7.53
N THR A 135 -22.24 9.76 7.76
CA THR A 135 -22.51 11.11 8.29
C THR A 135 -22.79 11.12 9.79
N SER A 136 -22.84 9.96 10.44
CA SER A 136 -23.18 9.81 11.86
C SER A 136 -21.97 9.78 12.81
N ILE A 137 -20.75 9.85 12.28
CA ILE A 137 -19.48 9.91 13.02
C ILE A 137 -19.03 11.38 13.09
#